data_AF-A0A530Z231-F1
#
_entry.id   AF-A0A530Z231-F1
#
_cell.length_a   1.000
_cell.length_b   1.000
_cell.length_c   1.000
_cell.angle_alpha   90.00
_cell.angle_beta   90.00
_cell.angle_gamma   90.00
#
_symmetry.space_group_name_H-M   'P 1'
#
loop_
_entity.id
_entity.type
_entity.pdbx_description
1 polymer ?
#
loop_
_entity_poly.entity_id
_entity_poly.type
_entity_poly.pdbx_seq_one_letter_code
_entity_poly.pdbx_strand_id
1 'polypeptide(L)' 'MASKDLLLLAGDGIGPEAMAEVKKLIAAMNDKLDSGFVTDEGLVGGCAYDAHGAAISDADMAKAMAADAVLFGAVGG' A
#
# COMPACT_ATOMS: atom_id res chain seq x y z
N MET A 1 8.28 -3.03 21.06
CA MET A 1 8.46 -3.93 19.90
C MET A 1 8.85 -3.08 18.71
N ALA A 2 9.66 -3.59 17.78
CA ALA A 2 9.94 -2.85 16.54
C ALA A 2 8.67 -2.82 15.69
N SER A 3 8.28 -1.64 15.18
CA SER A 3 7.17 -1.51 14.24
C SER A 3 7.46 -2.28 12.96
N LYS A 4 6.39 -2.66 12.25
CA LYS A 4 6.49 -3.25 10.92
C LYS A 4 5.84 -2.32 9.91
N ASP A 5 6.68 -1.69 9.09
CA ASP A 5 6.26 -0.63 8.18
C ASP A 5 5.80 -1.26 6.85
N LEU A 6 4.51 -1.12 6.56
CA LEU A 6 3.85 -1.65 5.37
C LEU A 6 3.53 -0.50 4.41
N LEU A 7 3.97 -0.60 3.15
CA LEU A 7 3.50 0.29 2.10
C LEU A 7 2.31 -0.37 1.37
N LEU A 8 1.19 0.32 1.31
CA LEU A 8 0.00 -0.11 0.58
C LEU A 8 -0.04 0.56 -0.79
N LEU A 9 0.03 -0.25 -1.84
CA LEU A 9 -0.08 0.19 -3.23
C LEU A 9 -1.34 -0.43 -3.83
N ALA A 10 -2.47 0.25 -3.68
CA ALA A 10 -3.78 -0.28 -4.05
C ALA A 10 -3.95 -0.50 -5.56
N GLY A 11 -3.37 0.40 -6.37
CA GLY A 11 -3.42 0.35 -7.82
C GLY A 11 -4.82 0.62 -8.41
N ASP A 12 -5.17 -0.12 -9.45
CA ASP A 12 -6.28 0.13 -10.36
C ASP A 12 -7.42 -0.89 -10.23
N GLY A 13 -8.54 -0.61 -10.90
CA GLY A 13 -9.69 -1.51 -10.98
C GLY A 13 -10.24 -1.85 -9.59
N ILE A 14 -10.30 -3.15 -9.27
CA ILE A 14 -10.78 -3.64 -7.96
C ILE A 14 -9.74 -3.48 -6.83
N GLY A 15 -8.51 -3.04 -7.15
CA GLY A 15 -7.40 -2.91 -6.21
C GLY A 15 -7.74 -2.05 -4.98
N PRO A 16 -8.24 -0.81 -5.15
CA PRO A 16 -8.69 0.04 -4.04
C PRO A 16 -9.78 -0.58 -3.16
N GLU A 17 -10.75 -1.28 -3.75
CA GLU A 17 -11.84 -1.94 -3.01
C GLU A 17 -11.30 -3.08 -2.14
N ALA A 18 -10.43 -3.93 -2.70
CA ALA A 18 -9.79 -5.00 -1.95
C ALA A 18 -8.84 -4.46 -0.87
N MET A 19 -8.08 -3.40 -1.16
CA MET A 19 -7.15 -2.79 -0.21
C MET A 19 -7.87 -2.15 0.98
N ALA A 20 -9.12 -1.68 0.79
CA ALA A 20 -9.94 -1.20 1.90
C ALA A 20 -10.22 -2.31 2.93
N GLU A 21 -10.46 -3.54 2.50
CA GLU A 21 -10.64 -4.68 3.42
C GLU A 21 -9.32 -5.10 4.08
N VAL A 22 -8.21 -5.05 3.35
CA VAL A 22 -6.87 -5.29 3.92
C VAL A 22 -6.58 -4.32 5.07
N LYS A 23 -6.89 -3.03 4.91
CA LYS A 23 -6.73 -2.03 5.98
C LYS A 23 -7.56 -2.36 7.24
N LYS A 24 -8.78 -2.88 7.07
CA LYS A 24 -9.61 -3.32 8.21
C LYS A 24 -8.99 -4.51 8.94
N LEU A 25 -8.42 -5.46 8.19
CA LEU A 25 -7.74 -6.61 8.78
C LEU A 25 -6.47 -6.19 9.54
N ILE A 26 -5.65 -5.30 8.97
CA ILE A 26 -4.48 -4.73 9.65
C ILE A 26 -4.89 -4.05 10.96
N ALA A 27 -5.94 -3.23 10.94
CA ALA A 27 -6.46 -2.59 12.15
C ALA A 27 -6.92 -3.61 13.19
N ALA A 28 -7.65 -4.66 12.78
CA ALA A 28 -8.09 -5.73 13.68
C ALA A 28 -6.93 -6.56 14.24
N MET A 29 -5.87 -6.80 13.46
CA MET A 29 -4.66 -7.49 13.92
C MET A 29 -3.88 -6.64 14.92
N ASN A 30 -3.73 -5.34 14.66
CA ASN A 30 -3.11 -4.42 15.60
C ASN A 30 -3.89 -4.36 16.92
N ASP A 31 -5.22 -4.28 16.88
CA ASP A 31 -6.08 -4.22 18.07
C ASP A 31 -6.07 -5.55 18.88
N LYS A 32 -6.22 -6.69 18.20
CA LYS A 32 -6.44 -7.98 18.88
C LYS A 32 -5.17 -8.76 19.18
N LEU A 33 -4.13 -8.57 18.38
CA LEU A 33 -2.91 -9.37 18.41
C LEU A 33 -1.67 -8.54 18.73
N ASP A 34 -1.82 -7.24 18.98
CA ASP A 34 -0.71 -6.30 19.23
C ASP A 34 0.38 -6.40 18.16
N SER A 35 -0.04 -6.55 16.90
CA SER A 35 0.89 -6.84 15.78
C SER A 35 1.81 -5.68 15.40
N GLY A 36 1.49 -4.44 15.80
CA GLY A 36 2.38 -3.29 15.64
C GLY A 36 2.67 -2.86 14.20
N PHE A 37 1.77 -3.15 13.25
CA PHE A 37 1.91 -2.68 11.87
C PHE A 37 1.66 -1.18 11.76
N VAL A 38 2.52 -0.48 11.03
CA VAL A 38 2.35 0.91 10.62
C VAL A 38 2.20 0.93 9.11
N THR A 39 1.25 1.70 8.59
CA THR A 39 0.95 1.72 7.16
C THR A 39 1.20 3.09 6.55
N ASP A 40 1.85 3.12 5.38
CA ASP A 40 1.87 4.26 4.45
C ASP A 40 1.18 3.86 3.14
N GLU A 41 0.75 4.84 2.34
CA GLU A 41 0.05 4.64 1.07
C GLU A 41 0.76 5.39 -0.07
N GLY A 42 0.66 4.83 -1.28
CA GLY A 42 1.22 5.41 -2.50
C GLY A 42 0.43 4.99 -3.75
N LEU A 43 0.76 5.58 -4.90
CA LEU A 43 0.10 5.27 -6.17
C LEU A 43 0.96 4.33 -7.02
N VAL A 44 0.29 3.43 -7.76
CA VAL A 44 0.93 2.55 -8.75
C VAL A 44 -0.04 2.22 -9.88
N GLY A 45 0.47 1.91 -11.07
CA GLY A 45 -0.33 1.51 -12.22
C GLY A 45 -0.89 2.68 -13.01
N GLY A 46 -2.07 2.49 -13.60
CA GLY A 46 -2.78 3.48 -14.42
C GLY A 46 -3.10 4.75 -13.65
N CYS A 47 -3.57 4.64 -12.39
CA CYS A 47 -3.86 5.81 -11.55
C CYS A 47 -2.62 6.66 -11.24
N ALA A 48 -1.44 6.04 -11.08
CA ALA A 48 -0.18 6.77 -10.97
C ALA A 48 0.19 7.43 -12.28
N TYR A 49 -0.02 6.74 -13.42
CA TYR A 49 0.26 7.29 -14.74
C TYR A 49 -0.63 8.50 -15.04
N ASP A 50 -1.92 8.44 -14.72
CA ASP A 50 -2.84 9.56 -14.88
C ASP A 50 -2.44 10.76 -14.02
N ALA A 51 -1.93 10.52 -12.81
CA ALA A 51 -1.54 11.58 -11.88
C ALA A 51 -0.16 12.18 -12.18
N HIS A 52 0.79 11.38 -12.68
CA HIS A 52 2.21 11.72 -12.69
C HIS A 52 2.92 11.46 -14.04
N GLY A 53 2.23 10.86 -15.01
CA GLY A 53 2.83 10.45 -16.30
C GLY A 53 3.76 9.24 -16.19
N ALA A 54 3.76 8.53 -15.05
CA ALA A 54 4.59 7.35 -14.81
C ALA A 54 3.81 6.31 -13.99
N ALA A 55 4.02 5.02 -14.26
CA ALA A 55 3.31 3.93 -13.58
C ALA A 55 3.67 3.80 -12.08
N ILE A 56 4.72 4.49 -11.63
CA ILE A 56 5.05 4.71 -10.23
C ILE A 56 5.97 5.93 -10.13
N SER A 57 5.85 6.72 -9.06
CA SER A 57 6.72 7.87 -8.83
C SER A 57 8.04 7.45 -8.17
N ASP A 58 9.12 8.23 -8.35
CA ASP A 58 10.38 8.00 -7.63
C ASP A 58 10.19 8.09 -6.10
N ALA A 59 9.26 8.94 -5.65
CA ALA A 59 8.92 9.08 -4.25
C ALA A 59 8.26 7.81 -3.68
N ASP A 60 7.31 7.21 -4.40
CA ASP A 60 6.66 5.96 -3.99
C ASP A 60 7.60 4.75 -4.12
N MET A 61 8.53 4.75 -5.08
CA MET A 61 9.62 3.80 -5.13
C MET A 61 10.54 3.90 -3.92
N ALA A 62 10.88 5.12 -3.48
CA ALA A 62 11.70 5.31 -2.29
C ALA A 62 10.99 4.81 -1.02
N LYS A 63 9.67 5.05 -0.89
CA LYS A 63 8.85 4.46 0.18
C LYS A 63 8.88 2.94 0.13
N ALA A 64 8.72 2.35 -1.06
CA ALA A 64 8.69 0.89 -1.22
C ALA A 64 10.02 0.24 -0.79
N MET A 65 11.14 0.90 -1.07
CA MET A 65 12.47 0.44 -0.65
C MET A 65 12.75 0.63 0.84
N ALA A 66 12.06 1.58 1.49
CA ALA A 66 12.20 1.85 2.93
C ALA A 66 11.27 0.99 3.79
N ALA A 67 10.16 0.50 3.23
CA ALA A 67 9.19 -0.33 3.94
C ALA A 67 9.73 -1.75 4.22
N ASP A 68 9.24 -2.38 5.28
CA ASP A 68 9.51 -3.80 5.56
C ASP A 68 8.82 -4.72 4.53
N ALA A 69 7.66 -4.32 4.04
CA ALA A 69 6.92 -5.03 2.99
C ALA A 69 5.99 -4.10 2.20
N VAL A 70 5.68 -4.51 0.97
CA VAL A 70 4.68 -3.85 0.11
C VAL A 70 3.48 -4.77 -0.03
N LEU A 71 2.29 -4.26 0.30
CA LEU A 71 1.02 -4.91 -0.03
C LEU A 71 0.49 -4.29 -1.32
N PHE A 72 0.50 -5.09 -2.38
CA PHE A 72 0.22 -4.67 -3.74
C PHE A 72 -1.17 -5.17 -4.16
N GLY A 73 -2.00 -4.27 -4.67
CA GLY A 73 -3.34 -4.59 -5.18
C GLY A 73 -3.30 -5.14 -6.60
N ALA A 74 -3.95 -4.45 -7.53
CA ALA A 74 -3.98 -4.81 -8.95
C ALA A 74 -3.53 -3.62 -9.79
N VAL A 75 -2.89 -3.87 -10.93
CA VAL A 75 -2.54 -2.82 -11.89
C VAL A 75 -3.02 -3.20 -13.28
N GLY A 76 -3.45 -2.21 -14.04
CA GLY A 76 -3.96 -2.41 -15.39
C GLY A 76 -5.05 -1.40 -15.71
N GLY A 77 -4.79 -0.62 -16.76
CA GLY A 77 -5.63 0.45 -17.29
C GLY A 77 -5.01 0.96 -18.58
#